data_AF-A0A965QVD7-F1
#
_entry.id   AF-A0A965QVD7-F1
#
_cell.length_a   1.000
_cell.length_b   1.000
_cell.length_c   1.000
_cell.angle_alpha   90.00
_cell.angle_beta   90.00
_cell.angle_gamma   90.00
#
_symmetry.space_group_name_H-M   'P 1'
#
loop_
_entity.id
_entity.type
_entity.pdbx_description
1 polymer ?
#
loop_
_entity_poly.entity_id
_entity_poly.type
_entity_poly.pdbx_seq_one_letter_code
_entity_poly.pdbx_strand_id
1 'polypeptide(L)'
;DTAGWFTADAEDLRITLDALVGRRASQREPRGCYLALPGLDAAVATACAAAAARLAAPAEATVRGDLLNGFSGLLDAYNTTVALEAWEVHRGWAAAYRDRYDPAVWQRLNRVHSLTPAQLEAATFSVTTLRLLWTSFFQSYDFLVLPTTPCPALTKAECTLENRGRLIALTAPASLGGLPVLSLPVALPAGHTAGLQVVVNHPQSPAVSWALDRFRT
;
A
#
# COMPACT_ATOMS: atom_id res chain seq x y z
N ASP A 1 -11.44 -4.96 2.72
CA ASP A 1 -10.53 -5.61 3.69
C ASP A 1 -9.94 -6.89 3.15
N THR A 2 -8.68 -7.16 3.50
CA THR A 2 -7.92 -8.33 3.01
C THR A 2 -7.11 -8.91 4.16
N ALA A 3 -7.17 -10.23 4.35
CA ALA A 3 -6.29 -10.92 5.30
C ALA A 3 -4.84 -10.97 4.77
N GLY A 4 -3.87 -10.95 5.68
CA GLY A 4 -2.44 -11.02 5.35
C GLY A 4 -1.64 -11.74 6.43
N TRP A 5 -0.36 -11.99 6.14
CA TRP A 5 0.54 -12.75 7.00
C TRP A 5 1.80 -11.96 7.30
N PHE A 6 2.29 -12.10 8.54
CA PHE A 6 3.57 -11.56 8.98
C PHE A 6 4.45 -12.71 9.44
N THR A 7 5.69 -12.73 8.98
CA THR A 7 6.69 -13.74 9.33
C THR A 7 7.99 -13.06 9.72
N ALA A 8 8.87 -13.78 10.41
CA ALA A 8 10.17 -13.25 10.82
C ALA A 8 11.13 -13.10 9.63
N ASP A 9 11.02 -13.99 8.64
CA ASP A 9 11.89 -14.01 7.47
C ASP A 9 11.17 -14.46 6.18
N ALA A 10 11.94 -14.44 5.09
CA ALA A 10 11.50 -14.80 3.75
C ALA A 10 11.21 -16.30 3.58
N GLU A 11 11.89 -17.17 4.35
CA GLU A 11 11.66 -18.61 4.28
C GLU A 11 10.31 -18.99 4.89
N ASP A 12 9.99 -18.45 6.06
CA ASP A 12 8.70 -18.61 6.70
C ASP A 12 7.57 -18.06 5.85
N LEU A 13 7.76 -16.88 5.24
CA LEU A 13 6.75 -16.30 4.36
C LEU A 13 6.51 -17.21 3.16
N ARG A 14 7.58 -17.75 2.57
CA ARG A 14 7.51 -18.66 1.45
C ARG A 14 6.74 -19.93 1.82
N ILE A 15 7.01 -20.55 2.96
CA ILE A 15 6.26 -21.73 3.44
C ILE A 15 4.78 -21.39 3.63
N THR A 16 4.49 -20.23 4.22
CA THR A 16 3.11 -19.75 4.45
C THR A 16 2.36 -19.56 3.14
N LEU A 17 2.98 -18.90 2.16
CA LEU A 17 2.37 -18.66 0.85
C LEU A 17 2.13 -19.96 0.08
N ASP A 18 3.02 -20.94 0.17
CA ASP A 18 2.80 -22.26 -0.45
C ASP A 18 1.56 -22.95 0.07
N ALA A 19 1.42 -22.96 1.39
CA ALA A 19 0.35 -23.68 2.06
C ALA A 19 -1.00 -23.00 1.86
N LEU A 20 -1.05 -21.66 1.84
CA LEU A 20 -2.30 -20.90 1.91
C LEU A 20 -2.73 -20.26 0.58
N VAL A 21 -1.78 -20.02 -0.33
CA VAL A 21 -2.02 -19.30 -1.60
C VAL A 21 -1.64 -20.15 -2.81
N GLY A 22 -0.55 -20.91 -2.71
CA GLY A 22 0.05 -21.67 -3.80
C GLY A 22 1.07 -20.86 -4.61
N ARG A 23 1.91 -21.55 -5.39
CA ARG A 23 2.95 -20.95 -6.23
C ARG A 23 2.63 -21.07 -7.72
N ARG A 24 3.02 -20.04 -8.47
CA ARG A 24 3.19 -20.11 -9.92
C ARG A 24 4.67 -19.94 -10.26
N ALA A 25 5.20 -20.82 -11.09
CA ALA A 25 6.54 -20.65 -11.65
C ALA A 25 6.48 -19.69 -12.85
N SER A 26 7.58 -18.96 -13.07
CA SER A 26 7.82 -18.22 -14.31
C SER A 26 9.02 -18.83 -15.03
N GLN A 27 8.93 -18.92 -16.36
CA GLN A 27 10.05 -19.31 -17.22
C GLN A 27 10.97 -18.13 -17.57
N ARG A 28 10.54 -16.90 -17.29
CA ARG A 28 11.32 -15.68 -17.50
C ARG A 28 11.48 -14.90 -16.19
N GLU A 29 12.49 -14.06 -16.13
CA GLU A 29 12.64 -13.11 -15.05
C GLU A 29 11.45 -12.11 -15.05
N PRO A 30 10.81 -11.86 -13.89
CA PRO A 30 9.78 -10.84 -13.75
C PRO A 30 10.34 -9.45 -14.05
N ARG A 31 9.59 -8.66 -14.82
CA ARG A 31 9.93 -7.28 -15.17
C ARG A 31 9.21 -6.33 -14.22
N GLY A 32 9.96 -5.55 -13.44
CA GLY A 32 9.38 -4.52 -12.58
C GLY A 32 10.14 -3.20 -12.67
N CYS A 33 9.59 -2.19 -12.01
CA CYS A 33 10.22 -0.87 -11.86
C CYS A 33 10.05 -0.34 -10.43
N TYR A 34 10.95 0.56 -10.03
CA TYR A 34 10.89 1.29 -8.76
C TYR A 34 10.32 2.69 -8.96
N LEU A 35 9.25 3.01 -8.22
CA LEU A 35 8.67 4.35 -8.15
C LEU A 35 9.17 5.06 -6.90
N ALA A 36 10.05 6.04 -7.09
CA ALA A 36 10.38 7.01 -6.06
C ALA A 36 9.18 7.95 -5.82
N LEU A 37 8.64 7.92 -4.60
CA LEU A 37 7.52 8.78 -4.21
C LEU A 37 8.02 10.07 -3.55
N PRO A 38 7.31 11.20 -3.73
CA PRO A 38 7.60 12.44 -3.01
C PRO A 38 7.13 12.36 -1.54
N GLY A 39 7.60 13.28 -0.70
CA GLY A 39 7.12 13.43 0.69
C GLY A 39 7.74 12.47 1.72
N LEU A 40 8.78 11.74 1.32
CA LEU A 40 9.58 10.89 2.18
C LEU A 40 10.67 11.69 2.90
N ASP A 41 10.99 11.29 4.12
CA ASP A 41 12.18 11.74 4.83
C ASP A 41 13.43 11.26 4.07
N ALA A 42 14.47 12.09 4.02
CA ALA A 42 15.65 11.83 3.19
C ALA A 42 16.30 10.47 3.46
N ALA A 43 16.45 10.08 4.73
CA ALA A 43 17.03 8.78 5.11
C ALA A 43 16.19 7.60 4.58
N VAL A 44 14.86 7.71 4.60
CA VAL A 44 13.96 6.69 4.07
C VAL A 44 14.04 6.63 2.56
N ALA A 45 14.01 7.79 1.88
CA ALA A 45 14.12 7.86 0.43
C ALA A 45 15.42 7.22 -0.08
N THR A 46 16.56 7.55 0.54
CA THR A 46 17.87 6.99 0.19
C THR A 46 17.93 5.49 0.45
N ALA A 47 17.52 5.04 1.63
CA ALA A 47 17.57 3.61 1.97
C ALA A 47 16.63 2.78 1.08
N CYS A 48 15.42 3.26 0.81
CA CYS A 48 14.47 2.58 -0.06
C CYS A 48 14.97 2.52 -1.51
N ALA A 49 15.56 3.59 -2.04
CA ALA A 49 16.12 3.58 -3.38
C ALA A 49 17.29 2.59 -3.51
N ALA A 50 18.18 2.55 -2.52
CA ALA A 50 19.30 1.60 -2.49
C ALA A 50 18.82 0.15 -2.38
N ALA A 51 17.84 -0.12 -1.52
CA ALA A 51 17.26 -1.45 -1.36
C ALA A 51 16.48 -1.89 -2.61
N ALA A 52 15.71 -0.99 -3.22
CA ALA A 52 14.91 -1.26 -4.41
C ALA A 52 15.77 -1.63 -5.62
N ALA A 53 17.01 -1.14 -5.70
CA ALA A 53 17.95 -1.50 -6.77
C ALA A 53 18.26 -3.01 -6.83
N ARG A 54 18.02 -3.78 -5.76
CA ARG A 54 18.12 -5.25 -5.75
C ARG A 54 16.98 -5.92 -6.55
N LEU A 55 15.89 -5.20 -6.79
CA LEU A 55 14.65 -5.72 -7.39
C LEU A 55 14.32 -5.04 -8.71
N ALA A 56 14.56 -3.74 -8.86
CA ALA A 56 14.15 -3.03 -10.06
C ALA A 56 14.95 -1.75 -10.29
N ALA A 57 15.13 -1.41 -11.56
CA ALA A 57 15.58 -0.08 -11.95
C ALA A 57 14.47 0.97 -11.70
N PRO A 58 14.82 2.26 -11.54
CA PRO A 58 13.84 3.33 -11.49
C PRO A 58 12.89 3.31 -12.69
N ALA A 59 11.62 3.63 -12.46
CA ALA A 59 10.62 3.75 -13.52
C ALA A 59 11.02 4.80 -14.57
N GLU A 60 10.79 4.46 -15.83
CA GLU A 60 10.97 5.38 -16.96
C GLU A 60 10.11 6.65 -16.77
N ALA A 61 10.55 7.77 -17.35
CA ALA A 61 9.95 9.08 -17.08
C ALA A 61 8.44 9.12 -17.34
N THR A 62 7.96 8.52 -18.43
CA THR A 62 6.53 8.43 -18.77
C THR A 62 5.76 7.60 -17.75
N VAL A 63 6.22 6.37 -17.47
CA VAL A 63 5.58 5.47 -16.49
C VAL A 63 5.53 6.10 -15.10
N ARG A 64 6.62 6.77 -14.69
CA ARG A 64 6.68 7.52 -13.43
C ARG A 64 5.64 8.65 -13.42
N GLY A 65 5.52 9.42 -14.51
CA GLY A 65 4.56 10.50 -14.63
C GLY A 65 3.12 10.01 -14.50
N ASP A 66 2.77 8.95 -15.22
CA ASP A 66 1.43 8.36 -15.22
C ASP A 66 1.05 7.84 -13.82
N LEU A 67 1.97 7.12 -13.15
CA LEU A 67 1.76 6.60 -11.80
C LEU A 67 1.60 7.73 -10.77
N LEU A 68 2.47 8.74 -10.79
CA LEU A 68 2.38 9.86 -9.85
C LEU A 68 1.09 10.66 -10.03
N ASN A 69 0.66 10.88 -11.28
CA ASN A 69 -0.60 11.56 -11.56
C ASN A 69 -1.79 10.72 -11.10
N GLY A 70 -1.82 9.43 -11.41
CA GLY A 70 -2.91 8.54 -11.01
C GLY A 70 -2.97 8.26 -9.51
N PHE A 71 -1.86 8.43 -8.77
CA PHE A 71 -1.84 8.30 -7.32
C PHE A 71 -2.23 9.58 -6.58
N SER A 72 -2.28 10.71 -7.30
CA SER A 72 -2.70 11.99 -6.75
C SER A 72 -4.15 11.93 -6.24
N GLY A 73 -4.40 12.50 -5.06
CA GLY A 73 -5.74 12.59 -4.47
C GLY A 73 -6.32 11.26 -3.94
N LEU A 74 -5.60 10.14 -4.05
CA LEU A 74 -6.11 8.84 -3.58
C LEU A 74 -6.30 8.74 -2.07
N LEU A 75 -5.65 9.61 -1.28
CA LEU A 75 -5.90 9.69 0.15
C LEU A 75 -7.36 10.03 0.46
N ASP A 76 -7.95 10.97 -0.27
CA ASP A 76 -9.34 11.38 -0.07
C ASP A 76 -10.31 10.32 -0.58
N ALA A 77 -10.02 9.71 -1.72
CA ALA A 77 -10.78 8.56 -2.22
C ALA A 77 -10.78 7.42 -1.19
N TYR A 78 -9.61 7.07 -0.64
CA TYR A 78 -9.46 6.04 0.40
C TYR A 78 -10.28 6.36 1.65
N ASN A 79 -10.13 7.58 2.19
CA ASN A 79 -10.86 7.99 3.40
C ASN A 79 -12.38 8.00 3.18
N THR A 80 -12.84 8.37 1.99
CA THR A 80 -14.26 8.38 1.62
C THR A 80 -14.81 6.96 1.53
N THR A 81 -14.12 6.08 0.80
CA THR A 81 -14.48 4.65 0.68
C THR A 81 -14.54 3.97 2.04
N VAL A 82 -13.49 4.11 2.86
CA VAL A 82 -13.44 3.48 4.18
C VAL A 82 -14.53 4.02 5.11
N ALA A 83 -14.84 5.31 5.08
CA ALA A 83 -15.91 5.88 5.90
C ALA A 83 -17.29 5.30 5.54
N LEU A 84 -17.58 5.13 4.25
CA LEU A 84 -18.83 4.52 3.77
C LEU A 84 -18.92 3.06 4.17
N GLU A 85 -17.91 2.26 3.83
CA GLU A 85 -17.92 0.82 4.05
C GLU A 85 -17.92 0.47 5.54
N ALA A 86 -17.13 1.19 6.36
CA ALA A 86 -17.14 0.99 7.81
C ALA A 86 -18.50 1.36 8.43
N TRP A 87 -19.15 2.43 7.97
CA TRP A 87 -20.48 2.79 8.47
C TRP A 87 -21.52 1.72 8.16
N GLU A 88 -21.54 1.18 6.95
CA GLU A 88 -22.50 0.13 6.57
C GLU A 88 -22.41 -1.10 7.50
N VAL A 89 -21.21 -1.45 7.95
CA VAL A 89 -20.99 -2.53 8.93
C VAL A 89 -21.44 -2.11 10.33
N HIS A 90 -21.06 -0.91 10.77
CA HIS A 90 -21.21 -0.50 12.18
C HIS A 90 -22.52 0.23 12.51
N ARG A 91 -23.31 0.66 11.53
CA ARG A 91 -24.53 1.49 11.77
C ARG A 91 -25.55 0.85 12.71
N GLY A 92 -25.65 -0.48 12.73
CA GLY A 92 -26.53 -1.22 13.64
C GLY A 92 -26.08 -1.17 15.11
N TRP A 93 -24.80 -0.90 15.36
CA TRP A 93 -24.21 -0.80 16.70
C TRP A 93 -23.92 0.63 17.12
N ALA A 94 -23.77 1.54 16.16
CA ALA A 94 -23.29 2.90 16.40
C ALA A 94 -24.15 3.66 17.43
N ALA A 95 -25.48 3.54 17.35
CA ALA A 95 -26.37 4.20 18.31
C ALA A 95 -26.35 3.54 19.69
N ALA A 96 -26.42 2.20 19.75
CA ALA A 96 -26.54 1.46 21.00
C ALA A 96 -25.24 1.42 21.82
N TYR A 97 -24.09 1.54 21.15
CA TYR A 97 -22.77 1.34 21.77
C TYR A 97 -21.81 2.52 21.55
N ARG A 98 -22.34 3.73 21.30
CA ARG A 98 -21.55 4.94 21.07
C ARG A 98 -20.41 5.10 22.08
N ASP A 99 -20.72 5.02 23.37
CA ASP A 99 -19.76 5.29 24.46
C ASP A 99 -18.70 4.20 24.62
N ARG A 100 -18.77 3.11 23.84
CA ARG A 100 -17.76 2.04 23.78
C ARG A 100 -16.73 2.23 22.68
N TYR A 101 -16.95 3.16 21.75
CA TYR A 101 -15.95 3.49 20.73
C TYR A 101 -14.90 4.43 21.30
N ASP A 102 -13.63 4.16 20.95
CA ASP A 102 -12.58 5.15 21.11
C ASP A 102 -12.97 6.46 20.39
N PRO A 103 -12.74 7.65 20.98
CA PRO A 103 -13.15 8.92 20.38
C PRO A 103 -12.62 9.16 18.96
N ALA A 104 -11.39 8.75 18.65
CA ALA A 104 -10.81 8.92 17.32
C ALA A 104 -11.42 7.94 16.31
N VAL A 105 -11.81 6.74 16.75
CA VAL A 105 -12.57 5.79 15.92
C VAL A 105 -13.98 6.31 15.66
N TRP A 106 -14.67 6.81 16.69
CA TRP A 106 -16.00 7.40 16.55
C TRP A 106 -16.03 8.56 15.56
N GLN A 107 -15.06 9.48 15.65
CA GLN A 107 -14.92 10.60 14.73
C GLN A 107 -14.80 10.12 13.27
N ARG A 108 -13.99 9.10 13.01
CA ARG A 108 -13.80 8.55 11.65
C ARG A 108 -15.04 7.83 11.14
N LEU A 109 -15.67 7.04 12.00
CA LEU A 109 -16.89 6.30 11.67
C LEU A 109 -18.04 7.25 11.29
N ASN A 110 -18.20 8.37 12.02
CA ASN A 110 -19.26 9.35 11.78
C ASN A 110 -18.95 10.30 10.60
N ARG A 111 -17.74 10.28 10.05
CA ARG A 111 -17.36 11.10 8.88
C ARG A 111 -18.33 10.91 7.72
N VAL A 112 -18.91 9.71 7.59
CA VAL A 112 -19.90 9.39 6.54
C VAL A 112 -21.03 10.42 6.44
N HIS A 113 -21.47 10.99 7.57
CA HIS A 113 -22.58 11.95 7.61
C HIS A 113 -22.20 13.35 7.11
N SER A 114 -20.90 13.65 6.98
CA SER A 114 -20.40 14.90 6.42
C SER A 114 -20.05 14.81 4.94
N LEU A 115 -20.12 13.61 4.33
CA LEU A 115 -19.76 13.42 2.93
C LEU A 115 -20.83 13.98 2.00
N THR A 116 -20.41 14.78 1.02
CA THR A 116 -21.31 15.31 -0.01
C THR A 116 -21.43 14.35 -1.18
N PRO A 117 -22.55 14.38 -1.96
CA PRO A 117 -22.68 13.58 -3.17
C PRO A 117 -21.50 13.73 -4.15
N ALA A 118 -20.98 14.94 -4.30
CA ALA A 118 -19.82 15.21 -5.16
C ALA A 118 -18.54 14.53 -4.66
N GLN A 119 -18.33 14.43 -3.34
CA GLN A 119 -17.18 13.70 -2.78
C GLN A 119 -17.30 12.18 -3.01
N LEU A 120 -18.52 11.64 -2.91
CA LEU A 120 -18.79 10.23 -3.18
C LEU A 120 -18.55 9.87 -4.65
N GLU A 121 -19.02 10.72 -5.56
CA GLU A 121 -18.82 10.59 -7.00
C GLU A 121 -17.33 10.68 -7.35
N ALA A 122 -16.63 11.69 -6.82
CA ALA A 122 -15.19 11.87 -7.03
C ALA A 122 -14.38 10.65 -6.53
N ALA A 123 -14.68 10.13 -5.34
CA ALA A 123 -14.01 8.94 -4.81
C ALA A 123 -14.23 7.71 -5.72
N THR A 124 -15.47 7.49 -6.17
CA THR A 124 -15.81 6.39 -7.09
C THR A 124 -15.06 6.52 -8.42
N PHE A 125 -15.00 7.74 -8.97
CA PHE A 125 -14.28 8.04 -10.20
C PHE A 125 -12.76 7.81 -10.05
N SER A 126 -12.16 8.27 -8.95
CA SER A 126 -10.74 8.06 -8.65
C SER A 126 -10.40 6.58 -8.52
N VAL A 127 -11.21 5.79 -7.81
CA VAL A 127 -10.99 4.33 -7.66
C VAL A 127 -11.09 3.63 -9.02
N THR A 128 -12.07 3.99 -9.84
CA THR A 128 -12.25 3.42 -11.18
C THR A 128 -11.05 3.73 -12.08
N THR A 129 -10.63 4.99 -12.14
CA THR A 129 -9.48 5.44 -12.93
C THR A 129 -8.18 4.77 -12.47
N LEU A 130 -7.98 4.64 -11.15
CA LEU A 130 -6.83 3.94 -10.59
C LEU A 130 -6.77 2.48 -11.01
N ARG A 131 -7.91 1.76 -10.99
CA ARG A 131 -7.96 0.36 -11.42
C ARG A 131 -7.63 0.19 -12.90
N LEU A 132 -8.05 1.14 -13.74
CA LEU A 132 -7.67 1.19 -15.16
C LEU A 132 -6.17 1.43 -15.33
N LEU A 133 -5.59 2.37 -14.56
CA LEU A 133 -4.15 2.62 -14.56
C LEU A 133 -3.36 1.36 -14.16
N TRP A 134 -3.78 0.66 -13.10
CA TRP A 134 -3.16 -0.60 -12.71
C TRP A 134 -3.25 -1.67 -13.80
N THR A 135 -4.41 -1.81 -14.41
CA THR A 135 -4.62 -2.75 -15.51
C THR A 135 -3.66 -2.45 -16.67
N SER A 136 -3.51 -1.18 -17.04
CA SER A 136 -2.56 -0.75 -18.08
C SER A 136 -1.11 -0.98 -17.67
N PHE A 137 -0.73 -0.63 -16.44
CA PHE A 137 0.62 -0.86 -15.92
C PHE A 137 1.04 -2.34 -16.01
N PHE A 138 0.15 -3.24 -15.59
CA PHE A 138 0.42 -4.68 -15.59
C PHE A 138 0.39 -5.35 -16.98
N GLN A 139 0.07 -4.61 -18.05
CA GLN A 139 0.29 -5.10 -19.42
C GLN A 139 1.78 -5.10 -19.78
N SER A 140 2.58 -4.23 -19.15
CA SER A 140 4.01 -4.04 -19.47
C SER A 140 4.95 -4.51 -18.37
N TYR A 141 4.46 -4.60 -17.13
CA TYR A 141 5.24 -4.93 -15.93
C TYR A 141 4.55 -6.06 -15.14
N ASP A 142 5.33 -6.85 -14.42
CA ASP A 142 4.84 -7.91 -13.53
C ASP A 142 4.70 -7.42 -12.07
N PHE A 143 5.43 -6.36 -11.69
CA PHE A 143 5.38 -5.79 -10.36
C PHE A 143 5.81 -4.30 -10.32
N LEU A 144 5.33 -3.58 -9.32
CA LEU A 144 5.80 -2.23 -8.97
C LEU A 144 6.44 -2.27 -7.58
N VAL A 145 7.61 -1.64 -7.42
CA VAL A 145 8.25 -1.42 -6.12
C VAL A 145 8.07 0.03 -5.71
N LEU A 146 7.61 0.28 -4.49
CA LEU A 146 7.54 1.63 -3.91
C LEU A 146 7.78 1.56 -2.39
N PRO A 147 8.12 2.68 -1.72
CA PRO A 147 8.23 2.73 -0.26
C PRO A 147 6.89 2.48 0.44
N THR A 148 6.91 1.88 1.63
CA THR A 148 5.71 1.60 2.46
C THR A 148 5.47 2.66 3.53
N THR A 149 6.53 3.32 4.02
CA THR A 149 6.44 4.36 5.07
C THR A 149 7.16 5.64 4.63
N PRO A 150 6.69 6.83 5.06
CA PRO A 150 7.31 8.10 4.68
C PRO A 150 8.51 8.45 5.58
N CYS A 151 8.55 7.88 6.79
CA CYS A 151 9.52 8.16 7.85
C CYS A 151 9.81 6.85 8.64
N PRO A 152 10.80 6.85 9.54
CA PRO A 152 10.97 5.78 10.54
C PRO A 152 9.73 5.59 11.40
N ALA A 153 9.71 4.51 12.20
CA ALA A 153 8.61 4.25 13.13
C ALA A 153 8.35 5.44 14.06
N LEU A 154 7.11 5.92 14.06
CA LEU A 154 6.67 7.05 14.87
C LEU A 154 6.50 6.66 16.33
N THR A 155 6.86 7.56 17.24
CA THR A 155 6.44 7.48 18.63
C THR A 155 4.93 7.74 18.74
N LYS A 156 4.33 7.36 19.88
CA LYS A 156 2.89 7.58 20.13
C LYS A 156 2.48 9.06 19.98
N ALA A 157 3.34 9.99 20.37
CA ALA A 157 3.07 11.42 20.28
C ALA A 157 3.03 11.92 18.82
N GLU A 158 3.79 11.28 17.93
CA GLU A 158 3.91 11.67 16.53
C GLU A 158 2.83 11.02 15.64
N CYS A 159 1.98 10.15 16.19
CA CYS A 159 0.84 9.51 15.53
C CYS A 159 -0.33 10.50 15.26
N THR A 160 -0.04 11.59 14.57
CA THR A 160 -0.99 12.64 14.19
C THR A 160 -1.81 12.26 12.95
N LEU A 161 -2.89 13.01 12.67
CA LEU A 161 -3.67 12.83 11.44
C LEU A 161 -2.85 13.12 10.17
N GLU A 162 -1.92 14.08 10.24
CA GLU A 162 -1.02 14.41 9.15
C GLU A 162 -0.10 13.25 8.80
N ASN A 163 0.62 12.70 9.80
CA ASN A 163 1.51 11.56 9.59
C ASN A 163 0.74 10.30 9.16
N ARG A 164 -0.48 10.11 9.69
CA ARG A 164 -1.39 9.07 9.19
C ARG A 164 -1.72 9.27 7.71
N GLY A 165 -2.01 10.49 7.29
CA GLY A 165 -2.28 10.82 5.88
C GLY A 165 -1.09 10.53 4.99
N ARG A 166 0.13 10.93 5.40
CA ARG A 166 1.39 10.62 4.70
C ARG A 166 1.58 9.11 4.52
N LEU A 167 1.33 8.31 5.56
CA LEU A 167 1.43 6.86 5.49
C LEU A 167 0.40 6.24 4.53
N ILE A 168 -0.88 6.62 4.68
CA ILE A 168 -1.97 6.09 3.84
C ILE A 168 -1.75 6.47 2.37
N ALA A 169 -1.24 7.67 2.07
CA ALA A 169 -0.98 8.08 0.69
C ALA A 169 -0.03 7.12 -0.05
N LEU A 170 0.88 6.44 0.66
CA LEU A 170 1.80 5.46 0.07
C LEU A 170 1.13 4.09 -0.16
N THR A 171 0.17 3.69 0.68
CA THR A 171 -0.43 2.34 0.65
C THR A 171 -1.82 2.30 0.02
N ALA A 172 -2.51 3.44 -0.06
CA ALA A 172 -3.83 3.58 -0.69
C ALA A 172 -3.87 3.13 -2.15
N PRO A 173 -2.85 3.40 -3.01
CA PRO A 173 -2.90 2.97 -4.40
C PRO A 173 -3.11 1.46 -4.59
N ALA A 174 -2.35 0.63 -3.85
CA ALA A 174 -2.51 -0.81 -3.93
C ALA A 174 -3.81 -1.29 -3.26
N SER A 175 -4.17 -0.69 -2.13
CA SER A 175 -5.38 -1.03 -1.36
C SER A 175 -6.66 -0.78 -2.17
N LEU A 176 -6.81 0.41 -2.77
CA LEU A 176 -7.94 0.76 -3.62
C LEU A 176 -7.95 -0.03 -4.94
N GLY A 177 -6.77 -0.37 -5.44
CA GLY A 177 -6.58 -1.29 -6.56
C GLY A 177 -7.01 -2.72 -6.27
N GLY A 178 -7.13 -3.12 -4.99
CA GLY A 178 -7.41 -4.50 -4.59
C GLY A 178 -6.24 -5.44 -4.91
N LEU A 179 -5.01 -4.92 -4.90
CA LEU A 179 -3.83 -5.64 -5.37
C LEU A 179 -3.09 -6.33 -4.22
N PRO A 180 -2.56 -7.55 -4.45
CA PRO A 180 -1.64 -8.18 -3.51
C PRO A 180 -0.33 -7.39 -3.37
N VAL A 181 0.16 -7.33 -2.13
CA VAL A 181 1.38 -6.60 -1.77
C VAL A 181 2.27 -7.47 -0.89
N LEU A 182 3.54 -7.58 -1.26
CA LEU A 182 4.60 -8.08 -0.39
C LEU A 182 5.32 -6.89 0.26
N SER A 183 5.44 -6.86 1.59
CA SER A 183 6.25 -5.85 2.28
C SER A 183 7.61 -6.44 2.70
N LEU A 184 8.67 -5.70 2.42
CA LEU A 184 10.06 -6.08 2.64
C LEU A 184 10.75 -5.07 3.56
N PRO A 185 11.44 -5.51 4.63
CA PRO A 185 12.03 -4.60 5.61
C PRO A 185 13.28 -3.90 5.06
N VAL A 186 13.38 -2.59 5.20
CA VAL A 186 14.56 -1.81 4.82
C VAL A 186 15.22 -1.26 6.08
N ALA A 187 16.46 -1.67 6.34
CA ALA A 187 17.21 -1.16 7.47
C ALA A 187 17.48 0.35 7.34
N LEU A 188 17.33 1.06 8.45
CA LEU A 188 17.67 2.47 8.61
C LEU A 188 18.75 2.64 9.70
N PRO A 189 19.39 3.81 9.79
CA PRO A 189 20.27 4.13 10.90
C PRO A 189 19.57 3.99 12.27
N ALA A 190 20.38 3.85 13.33
CA ALA A 190 19.94 3.75 14.72
C ALA A 190 18.95 2.60 15.03
N GLY A 191 18.97 1.53 14.23
CA GLY A 191 18.16 0.33 14.46
C GLY A 191 16.69 0.48 14.06
N HIS A 192 16.33 1.55 13.34
CA HIS A 192 14.99 1.69 12.76
C HIS A 192 14.86 0.93 11.45
N THR A 193 13.62 0.77 11.00
CA THR A 193 13.28 0.14 9.71
C THR A 193 12.25 0.97 8.95
N ALA A 194 12.42 1.05 7.64
CA ALA A 194 11.38 1.39 6.68
C ALA A 194 10.88 0.10 6.00
N GLY A 195 10.03 0.24 4.98
CA GLY A 195 9.60 -0.88 4.15
C GLY A 195 9.58 -0.52 2.66
N LEU A 196 9.84 -1.53 1.83
CA LEU A 196 9.43 -1.54 0.43
C LEU A 196 8.17 -2.38 0.31
N GLN A 197 7.24 -1.95 -0.53
CA GLN A 197 6.11 -2.75 -0.97
C GLN A 197 6.32 -3.14 -2.44
N VAL A 198 6.16 -4.42 -2.72
CA VAL A 198 6.17 -5.02 -4.06
C VAL A 198 4.72 -5.35 -4.40
N VAL A 199 4.11 -4.52 -5.24
CA VAL A 199 2.72 -4.66 -5.69
C VAL A 199 2.68 -5.54 -6.93
N VAL A 200 1.83 -6.56 -6.92
CA VAL A 200 1.66 -7.52 -8.03
C VAL A 200 0.21 -7.58 -8.48
N ASN A 201 -0.05 -8.13 -9.67
CA ASN A 201 -1.40 -8.25 -10.21
C ASN A 201 -2.17 -9.48 -9.76
N HIS A 202 -1.51 -10.45 -9.11
CA HIS A 202 -2.11 -11.72 -8.71
C HIS A 202 -1.42 -12.28 -7.47
N PRO A 203 -2.15 -12.89 -6.50
CA PRO A 203 -1.55 -13.36 -5.25
C PRO A 203 -0.53 -14.48 -5.47
N GLN A 204 -0.67 -15.26 -6.54
CA GLN A 204 0.30 -16.28 -6.98
C GLN A 204 1.36 -15.72 -7.94
N SER A 205 1.57 -14.40 -8.01
CA SER A 205 2.55 -13.83 -8.95
C SER A 205 3.95 -14.40 -8.69
N PRO A 206 4.65 -14.92 -9.72
CA PRO A 206 6.02 -15.39 -9.58
C PRO A 206 6.99 -14.33 -9.05
N ALA A 207 6.65 -13.03 -9.24
CA ALA A 207 7.43 -11.91 -8.73
C ALA A 207 7.57 -11.92 -7.20
N VAL A 208 6.60 -12.48 -6.46
CA VAL A 208 6.65 -12.56 -5.00
C VAL A 208 7.78 -13.49 -4.55
N SER A 209 7.80 -14.73 -5.04
CA SER A 209 8.88 -15.68 -4.73
C SER A 209 10.23 -15.18 -5.24
N TRP A 210 10.26 -14.64 -6.45
CA TRP A 210 11.47 -14.06 -7.04
C TRP A 210 12.06 -12.90 -6.20
N ALA A 211 11.20 -12.03 -5.65
CA ALA A 211 11.62 -10.92 -4.81
C ALA A 211 12.15 -11.41 -3.46
N LEU A 212 11.48 -12.40 -2.85
CA LEU A 212 11.94 -13.02 -1.60
C LEU A 212 13.33 -13.64 -1.72
N ASP A 213 13.65 -14.25 -2.87
CA ASP A 213 14.98 -14.81 -3.11
C ASP A 213 16.08 -13.75 -3.25
N ARG A 214 15.76 -12.58 -3.82
CA ARG A 214 16.72 -11.49 -4.04
C ARG A 214 16.90 -10.57 -2.85
N PHE A 215 15.89 -10.47 -2.00
CA PHE A 215 15.85 -9.52 -0.89
C PHE A 215 16.33 -10.10 0.44
N ARG A 216 17.03 -11.24 0.43
CA ARG A 216 17.63 -11.83 1.64
C ARG A 216 18.55 -10.81 2.33
N THR A 217 18.16 -10.38 3.53
CA THR A 217 18.97 -9.58 4.46
C THR A 217 19.93 -10.45 5.23
#